data_AF-A0A316QYJ3-F1
#
_entry.id   AF-A0A316QYJ3-F1
#
_cell.length_a   1.000
_cell.length_b   1.000
_cell.length_c   1.000
_cell.angle_alpha   90.00
_cell.angle_beta   90.00
_cell.angle_gamma   90.00
#
_symmetry.space_group_name_H-M   'P 1'
#
loop_
_entity.id
_entity.type
_entity.pdbx_description
1 polymer ?
#
loop_
_entity_poly.entity_id
_entity_poly.type
_entity_poly.pdbx_seq_one_letter_code
_entity_poly.pdbx_strand_id
1 'polypeptide(L)'
;MEDIEIIAMPKKRGRPAKQENTEDMIRLYEQGKTLQEIADMYGVSIQAVRYRLKKNNISRRKPGRLRSESLKDTVLALSQKVDTLTQALVAMKGCLASCLEALAALNIPVPTTETVPAEAGISTPAEKQLLEEPFQQETSQALELPQADTPTSLPKVKKSRTPSKAISNEEIIRLYEDEKMSCYAIAKQLGISVNTIYSRLKKNNISLPSRGAKAKTEKN
;
A
#
# COMPACT_ATOMS: atom_id res chain seq x y z
N MET A 1 -41.70 -25.07 48.40
CA MET A 1 -41.34 -24.33 47.18
C MET A 1 -39.90 -23.91 47.39
N GLU A 2 -38.96 -24.72 46.94
CA GLU A 2 -37.53 -24.40 47.03
C GLU A 2 -37.05 -24.22 45.59
N ASP A 3 -36.75 -22.98 45.26
CA ASP A 3 -36.32 -22.56 43.94
C ASP A 3 -34.91 -23.12 43.69
N ILE A 4 -34.81 -24.00 42.70
CA ILE A 4 -33.54 -24.55 42.23
C ILE A 4 -32.86 -23.44 41.43
N GLU A 5 -31.94 -22.71 42.07
CA GLU A 5 -31.02 -21.80 41.39
C GLU A 5 -30.14 -22.60 40.44
N ILE A 6 -30.48 -22.54 39.15
CA ILE A 6 -29.65 -23.07 38.08
C ILE A 6 -28.44 -22.15 37.94
N ILE A 7 -27.35 -22.50 38.62
CA ILE A 7 -26.04 -21.87 38.46
C ILE A 7 -25.57 -22.15 37.03
N ALA A 8 -25.85 -21.22 36.12
CA ALA A 8 -25.46 -21.30 34.72
C ALA A 8 -23.93 -21.21 34.61
N MET A 9 -23.28 -22.36 34.47
CA MET A 9 -21.83 -22.44 34.34
C MET A 9 -21.37 -21.74 33.03
N PRO A 10 -20.48 -20.75 33.07
CA PRO A 10 -20.07 -20.03 31.88
C PRO A 10 -19.28 -20.97 30.95
N LYS A 11 -19.68 -20.99 29.67
CA LYS A 11 -19.04 -21.81 28.62
C LYS A 11 -17.53 -21.56 28.64
N LYS A 12 -16.72 -22.61 28.87
CA LYS A 12 -15.25 -22.57 28.83
C LYS A 12 -14.78 -22.04 27.46
N ARG A 13 -14.41 -20.76 27.38
CA ARG A 13 -13.87 -20.13 26.18
C ARG A 13 -12.36 -20.30 26.14
N GLY A 14 -11.91 -21.31 25.39
CA GLY A 14 -10.53 -21.42 24.89
C GLY A 14 -9.43 -21.64 25.94
N ARG A 15 -8.22 -21.92 25.43
CA ARG A 15 -6.99 -22.08 26.22
C ARG A 15 -6.69 -20.76 26.94
N PRO A 16 -6.36 -20.76 28.24
CA PRO A 16 -6.03 -19.53 28.97
C PRO A 16 -4.85 -18.84 28.31
N ALA A 17 -4.96 -17.52 28.13
CA ALA A 17 -3.88 -16.71 27.59
C ALA A 17 -2.74 -16.70 28.63
N LYS A 18 -1.54 -17.15 28.24
CA LYS A 18 -0.33 -17.03 29.06
C LYS A 18 -0.14 -15.56 29.42
N GLN A 19 -0.26 -15.23 30.70
CA GLN A 19 -0.41 -13.86 31.22
C GLN A 19 0.89 -13.04 31.16
N GLU A 20 2.03 -13.69 30.96
CA GLU A 20 3.32 -13.24 31.48
C GLU A 20 3.89 -11.94 30.89
N ASN A 21 3.41 -11.42 29.75
CA ASN A 21 4.05 -10.27 29.10
C ASN A 21 3.08 -9.10 28.82
N THR A 22 2.00 -8.95 29.59
CA THR A 22 0.98 -7.93 29.28
C THR A 22 1.44 -6.52 29.66
N GLU A 23 2.05 -6.35 30.82
CA GLU A 23 2.49 -5.04 31.34
C GLU A 23 3.66 -4.47 30.52
N ASP A 24 4.63 -5.31 30.14
CA ASP A 24 5.76 -4.86 29.33
C ASP A 24 5.33 -4.42 27.93
N MET A 25 4.32 -5.09 27.34
CA MET A 25 3.73 -4.67 26.08
C MET A 25 3.07 -3.29 26.17
N ILE A 26 2.47 -2.97 27.33
CA ILE A 26 1.88 -1.65 27.58
C ILE A 26 2.97 -0.60 27.67
N ARG A 27 4.00 -0.83 28.49
CA ARG A 27 5.14 0.08 28.65
C ARG A 27 5.82 0.39 27.31
N LEU A 28 6.08 -0.64 26.50
CA LEU A 28 6.69 -0.47 25.17
C LEU A 28 5.80 0.33 24.23
N TYR A 29 4.48 0.13 24.28
CA TYR A 29 3.53 0.89 23.47
C TYR A 29 3.48 2.37 23.89
N GLU A 30 3.58 2.66 25.18
CA GLU A 30 3.67 4.02 25.73
C GLU A 30 4.96 4.71 25.31
N GLN A 31 6.11 4.01 25.39
CA GLN A 31 7.40 4.43 24.84
C GLN A 31 7.37 4.68 23.33
N GLY A 32 6.29 4.29 22.67
CA GLY A 32 6.03 4.62 21.28
C GLY A 32 6.23 3.48 20.31
N LYS A 33 6.62 2.29 20.77
CA LYS A 33 6.79 1.10 19.92
C LYS A 33 5.51 0.78 19.14
N THR A 34 5.68 0.35 17.89
CA THR A 34 4.53 -0.03 17.07
C THR A 34 3.96 -1.37 17.53
N LEU A 35 2.68 -1.61 17.23
CA LEU A 35 2.08 -2.92 17.50
C LEU A 35 2.83 -4.07 16.81
N GLN A 36 3.47 -3.78 15.67
CA GLN A 36 4.28 -4.73 14.91
C GLN A 36 5.59 -5.04 15.63
N GLU A 37 6.36 -4.00 16.00
CA GLU A 37 7.60 -4.16 16.78
C GLU A 37 7.37 -4.95 18.07
N ILE A 38 6.29 -4.65 18.78
CA ILE A 38 5.91 -5.35 20.02
C ILE A 38 5.54 -6.81 19.71
N ALA A 39 4.79 -7.06 18.63
CA ALA A 39 4.43 -8.42 18.21
C ALA A 39 5.68 -9.27 17.91
N ASP A 40 6.63 -8.69 17.17
CA ASP A 40 7.86 -9.36 16.76
C ASP A 40 8.79 -9.63 17.96
N MET A 41 8.92 -8.66 18.90
CA MET A 41 9.71 -8.83 20.12
C MET A 41 9.25 -9.99 21.01
N TYR A 42 7.93 -10.23 21.08
CA TYR A 42 7.36 -11.25 21.96
C TYR A 42 6.90 -12.51 21.23
N GLY A 43 7.11 -12.59 19.91
CA GLY A 43 6.66 -13.72 19.09
C GLY A 43 5.14 -13.94 19.12
N VAL A 44 4.36 -12.86 19.26
CA VAL A 44 2.89 -12.91 19.31
C VAL A 44 2.28 -12.28 18.08
N SER A 45 1.01 -12.61 17.78
CA SER A 45 0.31 -11.92 16.69
C SER A 45 -0.04 -10.48 17.07
N ILE A 46 -0.08 -9.58 16.06
CA ILE A 46 -0.53 -8.19 16.22
C ILE A 46 -1.93 -8.12 16.87
N GLN A 47 -2.80 -9.08 16.55
CA GLN A 47 -4.14 -9.18 17.11
C GLN A 47 -4.11 -9.50 18.61
N ALA A 48 -3.16 -10.32 19.07
CA ALA A 48 -2.98 -10.57 20.49
C ALA A 48 -2.55 -9.30 21.23
N VAL A 49 -1.60 -8.54 20.69
CA VAL A 49 -1.19 -7.23 21.25
C VAL A 49 -2.38 -6.26 21.28
N ARG A 50 -3.13 -6.16 20.17
CA ARG A 50 -4.32 -5.31 20.07
C ARG A 50 -5.38 -5.68 21.11
N TYR A 51 -5.61 -6.97 21.31
CA TYR A 51 -6.55 -7.48 22.30
C TYR A 51 -6.09 -7.12 23.72
N ARG A 52 -4.80 -7.31 24.04
CA ARG A 52 -4.22 -6.98 25.34
C ARG A 52 -4.31 -5.49 25.66
N LEU A 53 -3.99 -4.61 24.71
CA LEU A 53 -4.14 -3.15 24.91
C LEU A 53 -5.61 -2.76 25.13
N LYS A 54 -6.54 -3.33 24.36
CA LYS A 54 -7.98 -3.09 24.53
C LYS A 54 -8.48 -3.56 25.89
N LYS A 55 -8.04 -4.74 26.36
CA LYS A 55 -8.43 -5.31 27.66
C LYS A 55 -7.97 -4.43 28.82
N ASN A 56 -6.84 -3.73 28.67
CA ASN A 56 -6.31 -2.79 29.66
C ASN A 56 -6.75 -1.33 29.42
N ASN A 57 -7.82 -1.11 28.65
CA ASN A 57 -8.39 0.21 28.37
C ASN A 57 -7.43 1.23 27.71
N ILE A 58 -6.38 0.76 27.03
CA ILE A 58 -5.45 1.64 26.33
C ILE A 58 -5.98 1.95 24.94
N SER A 59 -6.26 3.23 24.70
CA SER A 59 -6.71 3.70 23.40
C SER A 59 -5.60 3.61 22.36
N ARG A 60 -5.96 3.17 21.16
CA ARG A 60 -5.00 2.98 20.07
C ARG A 60 -4.77 4.30 19.33
N ARG A 61 -3.52 4.56 18.96
CA ARG A 61 -3.15 5.68 18.09
C ARG A 61 -3.88 5.53 16.75
N LYS A 62 -4.40 6.64 16.21
CA LYS A 62 -5.10 6.63 14.91
C LYS A 62 -4.14 6.13 13.82
N PRO A 63 -4.59 5.23 12.93
CA PRO A 63 -3.76 4.78 11.82
C PRO A 63 -3.43 5.97 10.91
N GLY A 64 -2.18 6.06 10.45
CA GLY A 64 -1.75 7.05 9.46
C GLY A 64 -0.87 8.20 9.97
N ARG A 65 -0.62 8.32 11.28
CA ARG A 65 0.41 9.27 11.77
C ARG A 65 1.77 8.59 11.71
N LEU A 66 2.59 8.94 10.72
CA LEU A 66 4.01 8.56 10.69
C LEU A 66 4.68 9.05 11.98
N ARG A 67 5.64 8.28 12.50
CA ARG A 67 6.35 8.64 13.73
C ARG A 67 7.06 9.98 13.53
N SER A 68 6.97 10.84 14.54
CA SER A 68 7.76 12.07 14.58
C SER A 68 9.26 11.80 14.53
N GLU A 69 9.73 10.66 15.07
CA GLU A 69 11.14 10.28 15.00
C GLU A 69 11.60 9.98 13.58
N SER A 70 10.89 9.16 12.80
CA SER A 70 11.32 8.90 11.42
C SER A 70 11.20 10.14 10.54
N LEU A 71 10.27 11.04 10.83
CA LEU A 71 10.20 12.34 10.16
C LEU A 71 11.41 13.21 10.49
N LYS A 72 11.83 13.27 11.76
CA LYS A 72 13.05 13.98 12.18
C LYS A 72 14.29 13.40 11.48
N ASP A 73 14.40 12.09 11.40
CA ASP A 73 15.54 11.42 10.74
C ASP A 73 15.57 11.74 9.24
N THR A 74 14.41 11.74 8.57
CA THR A 74 14.32 12.13 7.16
C THR A 74 14.63 13.61 6.94
N VAL A 75 14.19 14.50 7.83
CA VAL A 75 14.48 15.93 7.76
C VAL A 75 15.96 16.20 8.00
N LEU A 76 16.58 15.50 8.96
CA LEU A 76 18.02 15.58 9.24
C LEU A 76 18.85 15.07 8.06
N ALA A 77 18.45 13.96 7.45
CA ALA A 77 19.12 13.43 6.26
C ALA A 77 18.99 14.38 5.05
N LEU A 78 17.85 15.05 4.91
CA LEU A 78 17.66 16.08 3.87
C LEU A 78 18.50 17.33 4.15
N SER A 79 18.58 17.80 5.40
CA SER A 79 19.39 18.97 5.75
C SER A 79 20.88 18.72 5.46
N GLN A 80 21.40 17.55 5.85
CA GLN A 80 22.78 17.17 5.57
C GLN A 80 23.09 17.16 4.07
N LYS A 81 22.16 16.70 3.23
CA LYS A 81 22.32 16.76 1.77
C LYS A 81 22.38 18.20 1.26
N VAL A 82 21.53 19.08 1.78
CA VAL A 82 21.57 20.51 1.42
C VAL A 82 22.90 21.14 1.83
N ASP A 83 23.42 20.81 3.02
CA ASP A 83 24.72 21.30 3.49
C ASP A 83 25.86 20.84 2.57
N THR A 84 25.87 19.57 2.17
CA THR A 84 26.89 19.03 1.24
C THR A 84 26.86 19.71 -0.13
N LEU A 85 25.66 19.97 -0.69
CA LEU A 85 25.51 20.69 -1.94
C LEU A 85 25.96 22.15 -1.82
N THR A 86 25.65 22.79 -0.70
CA THR A 86 26.07 24.16 -0.42
C THR A 86 27.59 24.25 -0.33
N GLN A 87 28.23 23.30 0.34
CA GLN A 87 29.69 23.23 0.45
C GLN A 87 30.38 23.00 -0.90
N ALA A 88 29.82 22.13 -1.75
CA ALA A 88 30.30 21.93 -3.11
C ALA A 88 30.20 23.20 -3.96
N LEU A 89 29.09 23.94 -3.86
CA LEU A 89 28.91 25.22 -4.55
C LEU A 89 29.91 26.28 -4.10
N VAL A 90 30.17 26.39 -2.79
CA VAL A 90 31.18 27.30 -2.24
C VAL A 90 32.57 26.94 -2.76
N ALA A 91 32.92 25.65 -2.79
CA ALA A 91 34.19 25.19 -3.34
C ALA A 91 34.33 25.55 -4.83
N MET A 92 33.31 25.30 -5.65
CA MET A 92 33.32 25.68 -7.06
C MET A 92 33.50 27.20 -7.25
N LYS A 93 32.78 28.02 -6.46
CA LYS A 93 32.94 29.49 -6.49
C LYS A 93 34.37 29.92 -6.14
N GLY A 94 34.98 29.30 -5.12
CA GLY A 94 36.36 29.58 -4.72
C GLY A 94 37.38 29.21 -5.80
N CYS A 95 37.23 28.06 -6.44
CA CYS A 95 38.08 27.67 -7.57
C CYS A 95 37.98 28.65 -8.74
N LEU A 96 36.77 29.10 -9.10
CA LEU A 96 36.58 30.08 -10.16
C LEU A 96 37.20 31.43 -9.82
N ALA A 97 37.08 31.89 -8.57
CA ALA A 97 37.73 33.12 -8.11
C ALA A 97 39.26 33.04 -8.22
N SER A 98 39.85 31.92 -7.79
CA SER A 98 41.29 31.68 -7.93
C SER A 98 41.75 31.62 -9.39
N CYS A 99 40.95 31.02 -10.28
CA CYS A 99 41.23 31.03 -11.72
C CYS A 99 41.20 32.44 -12.31
N LEU A 100 40.26 33.29 -11.90
CA LEU A 100 40.18 34.67 -12.36
C LEU A 100 41.37 35.52 -11.88
N GLU A 101 41.81 35.33 -10.63
CA GLU A 101 43.01 35.97 -10.10
C GLU A 101 44.29 35.51 -10.82
N ALA A 102 44.40 34.21 -11.13
CA ALA A 102 45.53 33.66 -11.89
C ALA A 102 45.57 34.17 -13.33
N LEU A 103 44.40 34.31 -13.98
CA LEU A 103 44.29 34.92 -15.31
C LEU A 103 44.65 36.41 -15.30
N ALA A 104 44.27 37.14 -14.24
CA ALA A 104 44.66 38.55 -14.05
C ALA A 104 46.18 38.70 -13.85
N ALA A 105 46.84 37.76 -13.18
CA ALA A 105 48.28 37.78 -12.95
C ALA A 105 49.12 37.51 -14.22
N LEU A 106 48.54 36.83 -15.23
CA LEU A 106 49.22 36.55 -16.51
C LEU A 106 49.19 37.72 -17.51
N ASN A 107 48.55 38.85 -17.16
CA ASN A 107 48.47 40.07 -17.96
C ASN A 107 48.16 39.80 -19.44
N ILE A 108 47.28 38.81 -19.70
CA ILE A 108 46.75 38.56 -21.03
C ILE A 108 45.77 39.71 -21.30
N PRO A 109 45.94 40.48 -22.39
CA PRO A 109 45.02 41.54 -22.72
C PRO A 109 43.64 40.92 -22.95
N VAL A 110 42.74 41.13 -21.99
CA VAL A 110 41.31 40.94 -22.22
C VAL A 110 40.97 41.82 -23.42
N PRO A 111 40.34 41.29 -24.49
CA PRO A 111 39.76 42.17 -25.50
C PRO A 111 38.68 42.97 -24.77
N THR A 112 39.02 44.22 -24.43
CA THR A 112 38.10 45.25 -24.00
C THR A 112 36.97 45.25 -25.02
N THR A 113 35.80 44.77 -24.60
CA THR A 113 34.55 45.03 -25.30
C THR A 113 34.41 46.54 -25.33
N GLU A 114 34.73 47.10 -26.48
CA GLU A 114 34.44 48.49 -26.79
C GLU A 114 32.97 48.75 -26.48
N THR A 115 32.81 49.80 -25.71
CA THR A 115 31.61 50.59 -25.54
C THR A 115 30.90 50.78 -26.88
N VAL A 116 29.86 50.00 -27.16
CA VAL A 116 28.88 50.36 -28.19
C VAL A 116 27.76 51.13 -27.48
N PRO A 117 27.53 52.41 -27.81
CA PRO A 117 26.52 53.23 -27.18
C PRO A 117 25.11 52.79 -27.59
N ALA A 118 24.18 53.10 -26.70
CA ALA A 118 22.75 53.06 -26.95
C ALA A 118 22.35 53.93 -28.16
N GLU A 119 21.16 53.62 -28.68
CA GLU A 119 20.35 54.40 -29.65
C GLU A 119 20.57 54.12 -31.15
N ALA A 120 19.93 53.07 -31.66
CA ALA A 120 19.20 53.11 -32.93
C ALA A 120 18.23 51.92 -33.01
N GLY A 121 16.94 52.18 -32.77
CA GLY A 121 15.89 51.18 -32.94
C GLY A 121 15.63 50.87 -34.41
N ILE A 122 15.38 49.60 -34.72
CA ILE A 122 14.45 49.22 -35.78
C ILE A 122 13.66 48.00 -35.32
N SER A 123 12.38 48.27 -35.10
CA SER A 123 11.27 47.34 -35.02
C SER A 123 11.29 46.31 -36.16
N THR A 124 11.30 45.01 -35.89
CA THR A 124 10.13 44.10 -36.02
C THR A 124 10.48 42.62 -35.75
N PRO A 125 9.48 41.80 -35.41
CA PRO A 125 9.64 40.42 -34.94
C PRO A 125 9.51 39.42 -36.10
N ALA A 126 10.54 38.59 -36.32
CA ALA A 126 10.46 37.53 -37.31
C ALA A 126 11.34 36.35 -36.92
N GLU A 127 10.87 35.52 -35.99
CA GLU A 127 11.34 34.13 -35.86
C GLU A 127 10.31 33.22 -35.16
N LYS A 128 9.03 33.47 -35.45
CA LYS A 128 7.94 32.51 -35.21
C LYS A 128 7.41 32.05 -36.56
N GLN A 129 8.07 31.06 -37.18
CA GLN A 129 7.50 30.05 -38.08
C GLN A 129 8.63 29.39 -38.87
N LEU A 130 9.05 28.20 -38.44
CA LEU A 130 9.39 27.10 -39.35
C LEU A 130 9.22 25.78 -38.59
N LEU A 131 8.17 25.07 -39.02
CA LEU A 131 7.91 23.64 -38.91
C LEU A 131 7.63 23.03 -37.54
N GLU A 132 6.34 23.00 -37.23
CA GLU A 132 5.69 21.78 -36.78
C GLU A 132 5.64 20.71 -37.89
N GLU A 133 5.48 19.47 -37.41
CA GLU A 133 5.13 18.20 -38.10
C GLU A 133 6.30 17.33 -38.63
N PRO A 134 6.17 15.99 -38.64
CA PRO A 134 5.68 15.07 -37.61
C PRO A 134 6.59 13.83 -37.50
N PHE A 135 7.25 13.57 -36.35
CA PHE A 135 8.08 12.36 -36.20
C PHE A 135 7.33 11.27 -35.43
N GLN A 136 6.38 10.63 -36.11
CA GLN A 136 5.88 9.32 -35.73
C GLN A 136 6.59 8.26 -36.57
N GLN A 137 6.98 7.18 -35.89
CA GLN A 137 7.35 5.86 -36.42
C GLN A 137 8.71 5.76 -37.12
N GLU A 138 9.68 5.20 -36.39
CA GLU A 138 10.20 3.84 -36.63
C GLU A 138 11.42 3.60 -35.73
N THR A 139 11.34 2.59 -34.86
CA THR A 139 12.41 1.62 -34.54
C THR A 139 11.96 0.78 -33.34
N SER A 140 11.04 -0.13 -33.63
CA SER A 140 10.93 -1.38 -32.89
C SER A 140 12.01 -2.32 -33.43
N GLN A 141 13.09 -2.55 -32.68
CA GLN A 141 14.05 -3.68 -32.73
C GLN A 141 15.39 -3.17 -32.18
N ALA A 142 16.11 -3.80 -31.27
CA ALA A 142 15.98 -5.02 -30.47
C ALA A 142 17.19 -5.00 -29.49
N LEU A 143 17.12 -5.74 -28.36
CA LEU A 143 18.25 -6.41 -27.67
C LEU A 143 19.42 -5.50 -27.19
N GLU A 144 19.84 -5.38 -25.93
CA GLU A 144 19.94 -6.27 -24.77
C GLU A 144 20.24 -5.39 -23.56
N LEU A 145 19.59 -5.65 -22.41
CA LEU A 145 20.05 -5.12 -21.12
C LEU A 145 20.80 -6.23 -20.39
N PRO A 146 22.04 -5.98 -19.89
CA PRO A 146 22.75 -6.94 -19.06
C PRO A 146 22.07 -7.03 -17.69
N GLN A 147 21.82 -8.27 -17.25
CA GLN A 147 21.27 -8.56 -15.93
C GLN A 147 22.32 -8.28 -14.86
N ALA A 148 21.98 -7.44 -13.89
CA ALA A 148 22.73 -7.31 -12.64
C ALA A 148 21.77 -7.58 -11.48
N ASP A 149 22.11 -8.63 -10.74
CA ASP A 149 21.44 -9.14 -9.57
C ASP A 149 21.27 -8.09 -8.47
N THR A 150 20.04 -7.87 -8.03
CA THR A 150 19.77 -7.37 -6.68
C THR A 150 18.37 -7.82 -6.22
N PRO A 151 18.23 -8.49 -5.06
CA PRO A 151 16.97 -9.08 -4.63
C PRO A 151 16.05 -8.00 -4.06
N THR A 152 15.29 -7.35 -4.95
CA THR A 152 14.24 -6.42 -4.54
C THR A 152 13.02 -7.22 -4.09
N SER A 153 12.83 -7.31 -2.78
CA SER A 153 11.61 -7.82 -2.13
C SER A 153 10.37 -7.11 -2.67
N LEU A 154 9.54 -7.86 -3.41
CA LEU A 154 8.30 -7.39 -4.02
C LEU A 154 7.33 -6.79 -2.98
N PRO A 155 6.66 -5.67 -3.28
CA PRO A 155 5.49 -5.24 -2.52
C PRO A 155 4.37 -6.27 -2.69
N LYS A 156 3.77 -6.73 -1.58
CA LYS A 156 2.65 -7.68 -1.57
C LYS A 156 1.45 -7.08 -2.31
N VAL A 157 1.35 -7.39 -3.61
CA VAL A 157 0.13 -7.20 -4.41
C VAL A 157 -1.00 -7.94 -3.69
N LYS A 158 -2.05 -7.20 -3.31
CA LYS A 158 -3.29 -7.81 -2.81
C LYS A 158 -3.75 -8.78 -3.89
N LYS A 159 -3.70 -10.08 -3.61
CA LYS A 159 -4.23 -11.12 -4.51
C LYS A 159 -5.67 -10.73 -4.86
N SER A 160 -5.87 -10.17 -6.05
CA SER A 160 -7.20 -10.08 -6.64
C SER A 160 -7.69 -11.52 -6.71
N ARG A 161 -8.84 -11.79 -6.08
CA ARG A 161 -9.45 -13.13 -6.17
C ARG A 161 -9.62 -13.39 -7.66
N THR A 162 -8.93 -14.40 -8.17
CA THR A 162 -9.13 -14.93 -9.53
C THR A 162 -10.63 -14.99 -9.81
N PRO A 163 -11.12 -14.55 -10.98
CA PRO A 163 -12.54 -14.63 -11.29
C PRO A 163 -12.91 -16.11 -11.28
N SER A 164 -13.53 -16.58 -10.19
CA SER A 164 -14.07 -17.92 -10.13
C SER A 164 -15.00 -18.05 -11.33
N LYS A 165 -14.72 -19.01 -12.21
CA LYS A 165 -15.53 -19.52 -13.33
C LYS A 165 -16.79 -18.67 -13.55
N ALA A 166 -16.84 -17.91 -14.66
CA ALA A 166 -17.95 -17.04 -15.05
C ALA A 166 -19.24 -17.84 -15.23
N ILE A 167 -19.86 -18.20 -14.12
CA ILE A 167 -21.10 -18.94 -14.06
C ILE A 167 -22.17 -17.88 -13.84
N SER A 168 -23.09 -17.80 -14.79
CA SER A 168 -24.26 -16.91 -14.78
C SER A 168 -25.07 -17.12 -13.51
N ASN A 169 -25.61 -16.03 -12.95
CA ASN A 169 -26.48 -16.13 -11.80
C ASN A 169 -27.82 -16.75 -12.20
N GLU A 170 -28.22 -16.50 -13.44
CA GLU A 170 -29.44 -16.97 -14.10
C GLU A 170 -29.51 -18.50 -14.09
N GLU A 171 -28.40 -19.19 -14.38
CA GLU A 171 -28.34 -20.64 -14.37
C GLU A 171 -28.61 -21.23 -12.98
N ILE A 172 -28.05 -20.60 -11.94
CA ILE A 172 -28.26 -21.04 -10.55
C ILE A 172 -29.72 -20.86 -10.12
N ILE A 173 -30.39 -19.82 -10.64
CA ILE A 173 -31.80 -19.55 -10.36
C ILE A 173 -32.67 -20.61 -11.03
N ARG A 174 -32.46 -20.88 -12.32
CA ARG A 174 -33.21 -21.90 -13.07
C ARG A 174 -33.12 -23.28 -12.43
N LEU A 175 -31.90 -23.73 -12.11
CA LEU A 175 -31.71 -25.03 -11.46
C LEU A 175 -32.41 -25.13 -10.09
N TYR A 176 -32.57 -24.01 -9.38
CA TYR A 176 -33.21 -23.99 -8.06
C TYR A 176 -34.74 -23.87 -8.15
N GLU A 177 -35.27 -23.04 -9.04
CA GLU A 177 -36.71 -22.75 -9.15
C GLU A 177 -37.43 -23.68 -10.12
N ASP A 178 -36.86 -23.93 -11.31
CA ASP A 178 -37.46 -24.73 -12.39
C ASP A 178 -37.24 -26.22 -12.11
N GLU A 179 -35.99 -26.61 -11.83
CA GLU A 179 -35.61 -28.02 -11.64
C GLU A 179 -35.71 -28.49 -10.17
N LYS A 180 -36.07 -27.58 -9.24
CA LYS A 180 -36.18 -27.82 -7.79
C LYS A 180 -34.95 -28.52 -7.18
N MET A 181 -33.77 -28.34 -7.77
CA MET A 181 -32.57 -28.98 -7.27
C MET A 181 -32.13 -28.38 -5.93
N SER A 182 -31.64 -29.26 -5.05
CA SER A 182 -31.00 -28.84 -3.82
C SER A 182 -29.74 -28.01 -4.12
N CYS A 183 -29.47 -26.99 -3.30
CA CYS A 183 -28.24 -26.20 -3.41
C CYS A 183 -26.96 -27.06 -3.42
N TYR A 184 -27.00 -28.26 -2.81
CA TYR A 184 -25.88 -29.20 -2.84
C TYR A 184 -25.72 -29.91 -4.20
N ALA A 185 -26.82 -30.27 -4.85
CA ALA A 185 -26.80 -30.86 -6.19
C ALA A 185 -26.28 -29.83 -7.22
N ILE A 186 -26.76 -28.58 -7.12
CA ILE A 186 -26.30 -27.46 -7.94
C ILE A 186 -24.81 -27.20 -7.73
N ALA A 187 -24.32 -27.26 -6.48
CA ALA A 187 -22.91 -27.11 -6.15
C ALA A 187 -22.04 -28.18 -6.82
N LYS A 188 -22.50 -29.44 -6.80
CA LYS A 188 -21.80 -30.57 -7.40
C LYS A 188 -21.76 -30.45 -8.93
N GLN A 189 -22.88 -30.06 -9.55
CA GLN A 189 -22.98 -29.94 -11.01
C GLN A 189 -22.14 -28.78 -11.56
N LEU A 190 -22.16 -27.63 -10.90
CA LEU A 190 -21.46 -26.43 -11.36
C LEU A 190 -20.02 -26.31 -10.82
N GLY A 191 -19.60 -27.22 -9.92
CA GLY A 191 -18.29 -27.18 -9.27
C GLY A 191 -18.07 -25.95 -8.38
N ILE A 192 -19.14 -25.38 -7.83
CA ILE A 192 -19.10 -24.17 -7.00
C ILE A 192 -19.36 -24.54 -5.54
N SER A 193 -18.72 -23.82 -4.61
CA SER A 193 -19.08 -23.94 -3.20
C SER A 193 -20.58 -23.61 -2.95
N VAL A 194 -21.22 -24.41 -2.10
CA VAL A 194 -22.62 -24.22 -1.68
C VAL A 194 -22.85 -22.80 -1.12
N ASN A 195 -21.85 -22.23 -0.45
CA ASN A 195 -21.94 -20.89 0.13
C ASN A 195 -22.00 -19.78 -0.94
N THR A 196 -21.34 -19.99 -2.09
CA THR A 196 -21.46 -19.10 -3.24
C THR A 196 -22.86 -19.14 -3.82
N ILE A 197 -23.47 -20.33 -3.92
CA ILE A 197 -24.85 -20.51 -4.39
C ILE A 197 -25.83 -19.81 -3.46
N TYR A 198 -25.72 -20.01 -2.15
CA TYR A 198 -26.53 -19.29 -1.16
C TYR A 198 -26.37 -17.76 -1.27
N SER A 199 -25.14 -17.29 -1.46
CA SER A 199 -24.87 -15.86 -1.62
C SER A 199 -25.50 -15.28 -2.90
N ARG A 200 -25.50 -16.05 -4.00
CA ARG A 200 -26.10 -15.64 -5.27
C ARG A 200 -27.63 -15.69 -5.23
N LEU A 201 -28.22 -16.74 -4.67
CA LEU A 201 -29.68 -16.82 -4.47
C LEU A 201 -30.19 -15.69 -3.56
N LYS A 202 -29.47 -15.40 -2.47
CA LYS A 202 -29.80 -14.28 -1.57
C LYS A 202 -29.70 -12.93 -2.28
N LYS A 203 -28.71 -12.71 -3.13
CA LYS A 203 -28.55 -11.46 -3.89
C LYS A 203 -29.67 -11.26 -4.92
N ASN A 204 -30.25 -12.33 -5.42
CA ASN A 204 -31.38 -12.31 -6.35
C ASN A 204 -32.74 -12.41 -5.62
N ASN A 205 -32.79 -12.14 -4.31
CA ASN A 205 -34.00 -12.12 -3.48
C ASN A 205 -34.79 -13.44 -3.41
N ILE A 206 -34.14 -14.58 -3.66
CA ILE A 206 -34.79 -15.89 -3.56
C ILE A 206 -34.80 -16.37 -2.10
N SER A 207 -35.98 -16.72 -1.60
CA SER A 207 -36.19 -17.21 -0.24
C SER A 207 -35.58 -18.59 -0.06
N LEU A 208 -34.48 -18.65 0.69
CA LEU A 208 -33.83 -19.89 1.07
C LEU A 208 -34.47 -20.45 2.33
N PRO A 209 -34.74 -21.78 2.40
CA PRO A 209 -35.19 -22.41 3.64
C PRO A 209 -34.16 -22.16 4.75
N SER A 210 -34.65 -21.76 5.92
CA SER A 210 -33.82 -21.45 7.08
C SER A 210 -32.83 -22.58 7.36
N ARG A 211 -31.57 -22.24 7.64
CA ARG A 211 -30.48 -23.17 7.94
C ARG A 211 -30.89 -24.09 9.10
N GLY A 212 -31.38 -25.29 8.77
CA GLY A 212 -31.86 -26.28 9.74
C GLY A 212 -33.10 -27.06 9.29
N ALA A 213 -33.88 -26.55 8.34
CA ALA A 213 -34.99 -27.29 7.75
C ALA A 213 -34.43 -28.35 6.78
N LYS A 214 -34.45 -29.62 7.17
CA LYS A 214 -34.12 -30.72 6.25
C LYS A 214 -35.16 -30.73 5.13
N ALA A 215 -34.71 -30.57 3.88
CA ALA A 215 -35.56 -30.77 2.71
C ALA A 215 -36.12 -32.20 2.75
N LYS A 216 -37.45 -32.32 2.65
CA LYS A 216 -38.11 -33.62 2.45
C LYS A 216 -37.61 -34.15 1.11
N THR A 217 -36.70 -35.10 1.16
CA THR A 217 -36.33 -35.88 0.00
C THR A 217 -37.40 -36.95 -0.12
N GLU A 218 -38.40 -36.71 -0.96
CA GLU A 218 -39.25 -37.78 -1.47
C GLU A 218 -38.33 -38.72 -2.26
N LYS A 219 -38.11 -39.91 -1.68
CA LYS A 219 -37.47 -41.03 -2.38
C LYS A 219 -38.53 -41.62 -3.30
N ASN A 220 -38.31 -41.50 -4.61
CA ASN A 220 -38.83 -42.48 -5.57
C ASN A 220 -38.04 -43.78 -5.46
#